data_AF-A0A7V9IQT4-F1
#
_entry.id   AF-A0A7V9IQT4-F1
#
_cell.length_a   1.000
_cell.length_b   1.000
_cell.length_c   1.000
_cell.angle_alpha   90.00
_cell.angle_beta   90.00
_cell.angle_gamma   90.00
#
_symmetry.space_group_name_H-M   'P 1'
#
loop_
_entity.id
_entity.type
_entity.pdbx_description
1 polymer ?
#
loop_
_entity_poly.entity_id
_entity_poly.type
_entity_poly.pdbx_seq_one_letter_code
_entity_poly.pdbx_strand_id
1 'polypeptide(L)'
;MLRMRSGLPDWVGPIFGDPPDIRVLDRYWAPTELIRLALTADGRVAPDTGYRYCNTDFALLGLMIESVTGQSVEAQLWQRIFQPLHLDDTSFPTVEPQLRGPHASGHLRDRPGARYDECTTLSPSEGWTAGAIVATPTDVARFLDGLFDGKVVDPDGLRLMMDCRETINADTSRGLGLVRYDFGGGRVAYGHQGATPGFSTVAIRTTTGRSIVLYQNGLDAHDQLPARAPFMTAAMAM
;
A
#
# COMPACT_ATOMS: atom_id res chain seq x y z
N MET A 1 -7.15 5.26 -12.60
CA MET A 1 -5.95 4.85 -11.85
C MET A 1 -6.10 5.07 -10.35
N LEU A 2 -6.17 6.31 -9.83
CA LEU A 2 -6.27 6.55 -8.38
C LEU A 2 -7.45 5.84 -7.67
N ARG A 3 -8.58 5.67 -8.38
CA ARG A 3 -9.77 4.93 -7.92
C ARG A 3 -9.75 3.43 -8.24
N MET A 4 -8.69 2.93 -8.90
CA MET A 4 -8.58 1.54 -9.34
C MET A 4 -9.73 1.10 -10.28
N ARG A 5 -10.02 1.95 -11.27
CA ARG A 5 -11.04 1.75 -12.33
C ARG A 5 -10.46 1.78 -13.75
N SER A 6 -9.14 1.68 -13.90
CA SER A 6 -8.51 1.76 -15.23
C SER A 6 -8.85 0.57 -16.14
N GLY A 7 -9.22 -0.56 -15.54
CA GLY A 7 -9.39 -1.83 -16.26
C GLY A 7 -8.07 -2.50 -16.65
N LEU A 8 -6.92 -1.97 -16.19
CA LEU A 8 -5.61 -2.54 -16.47
C LEU A 8 -5.39 -3.85 -15.69
N PRO A 9 -4.68 -4.83 -16.29
CA PRO A 9 -4.20 -6.01 -15.58
C PRO A 9 -3.11 -5.64 -14.55
N ASP A 10 -2.97 -6.50 -13.54
CA ASP A 10 -1.95 -6.38 -12.48
C ASP A 10 -0.74 -7.28 -12.81
N TRP A 11 0.49 -6.81 -12.58
CA TRP A 11 1.70 -7.60 -12.83
C TRP A 11 1.90 -8.74 -11.82
N VAL A 12 1.22 -8.71 -10.66
CA VAL A 12 1.39 -9.70 -9.59
C VAL A 12 1.22 -11.13 -10.09
N GLY A 13 0.15 -11.41 -10.86
CA GLY A 13 -0.07 -12.74 -11.44
C GLY A 13 1.08 -13.19 -12.37
N PRO A 14 1.43 -12.39 -13.40
CA PRO A 14 2.56 -12.68 -14.28
C PRO A 14 3.91 -12.90 -13.59
N ILE A 15 4.23 -12.17 -12.52
CA ILE A 15 5.56 -12.27 -11.89
C ILE A 15 5.62 -13.35 -10.81
N PHE A 16 4.59 -13.51 -9.98
CA PHE A 16 4.61 -14.49 -8.90
C PHE A 16 4.16 -15.87 -9.39
N GLY A 17 3.31 -15.95 -10.41
CA GLY A 17 2.76 -17.21 -10.89
C GLY A 17 1.73 -17.84 -9.94
N ASP A 18 1.32 -19.07 -10.26
CA ASP A 18 0.42 -19.89 -9.46
C ASP A 18 0.96 -21.34 -9.42
N PRO A 19 1.48 -21.83 -8.27
CA PRO A 19 1.55 -21.13 -6.99
C PRO A 19 2.55 -19.97 -6.98
N PRO A 20 2.37 -18.95 -6.10
CA PRO A 20 3.29 -17.82 -5.99
C PRO A 20 4.74 -18.23 -5.65
N ASP A 21 5.71 -17.72 -6.41
CA ASP A 21 7.15 -17.86 -6.14
C ASP A 21 7.75 -16.53 -5.67
N ILE A 22 8.02 -16.42 -4.37
CA ILE A 22 8.57 -15.20 -3.76
C ILE A 22 10.00 -14.87 -4.18
N ARG A 23 10.74 -15.84 -4.74
CA ARG A 23 12.13 -15.63 -5.18
C ARG A 23 12.23 -14.60 -6.31
N VAL A 24 11.10 -14.27 -6.94
CA VAL A 24 11.04 -13.13 -7.86
C VAL A 24 11.42 -11.81 -7.21
N LEU A 25 11.35 -11.71 -5.88
CA LEU A 25 11.77 -10.55 -5.10
C LEU A 25 13.26 -10.55 -4.76
N ASP A 26 14.03 -11.57 -5.14
CA ASP A 26 15.49 -11.61 -4.94
C ASP A 26 16.24 -10.71 -5.94
N ARG A 27 15.52 -10.16 -6.94
CA ARG A 27 16.08 -9.30 -7.97
C ARG A 27 15.41 -7.94 -8.02
N TYR A 28 16.12 -7.01 -8.63
CA TYR A 28 15.59 -5.71 -9.01
C TYR A 28 14.59 -5.83 -10.18
N TRP A 29 13.50 -5.07 -10.08
CA TRP A 29 12.48 -4.87 -11.10
C TRP A 29 12.44 -3.41 -11.49
N ALA A 30 12.69 -3.12 -12.77
CA ALA A 30 12.48 -1.76 -13.27
C ALA A 30 10.96 -1.48 -13.35
N PRO A 31 10.48 -0.29 -12.97
CA PRO A 31 9.05 0.03 -13.06
C PRO A 31 8.47 -0.16 -14.47
N THR A 32 9.25 0.16 -15.50
CA THR A 32 8.85 -0.03 -16.91
C THR A 32 8.81 -1.50 -17.33
N GLU A 33 9.58 -2.38 -16.67
CA GLU A 33 9.52 -3.83 -16.88
C GLU A 33 8.20 -4.40 -16.32
N LEU A 34 7.85 -4.05 -15.07
CA LEU A 34 6.59 -4.45 -14.42
C LEU A 34 5.37 -3.99 -15.23
N ILE A 35 5.35 -2.73 -15.64
CA ILE A 35 4.27 -2.17 -16.44
C ILE A 35 4.19 -2.88 -17.80
N ARG A 36 5.32 -3.16 -18.46
CA ARG A 36 5.29 -3.89 -19.74
C ARG A 36 4.68 -5.27 -19.57
N LEU A 37 5.09 -6.01 -18.54
CA LEU A 37 4.55 -7.34 -18.24
C LEU A 37 3.04 -7.30 -18.00
N ALA A 38 2.57 -6.36 -17.17
CA ALA A 38 1.14 -6.15 -16.96
C ALA A 38 0.44 -5.87 -18.30
N LEU A 39 0.91 -4.90 -19.09
CA LEU A 39 0.24 -4.50 -20.33
C LEU A 39 0.19 -5.59 -21.40
N THR A 40 1.07 -6.59 -21.33
CA THR A 40 1.07 -7.78 -22.20
C THR A 40 0.29 -8.97 -21.63
N ALA A 41 -0.16 -8.90 -20.37
CA ALA A 41 -0.96 -9.94 -19.75
C ALA A 41 -2.43 -9.85 -20.17
N ASP A 42 -3.11 -10.99 -20.10
CA ASP A 42 -4.56 -11.08 -20.27
C ASP A 42 -5.32 -10.40 -19.12
N GLY A 43 -6.63 -10.22 -19.29
CA GLY A 43 -7.52 -9.73 -18.22
C GLY A 43 -7.71 -8.22 -18.19
N ARG A 44 -7.36 -7.51 -19.26
CA ARG A 44 -7.80 -6.13 -19.48
C ARG A 44 -9.32 -6.08 -19.65
N VAL A 45 -9.95 -5.11 -19.00
CA VAL A 45 -11.38 -4.81 -19.16
C VAL A 45 -11.56 -3.35 -19.56
N ALA A 46 -12.76 -2.98 -20.00
CA ALA A 46 -13.05 -1.59 -20.30
C ALA A 46 -12.90 -0.71 -19.04
N PRO A 47 -12.29 0.49 -19.15
CA PRO A 47 -12.20 1.43 -18.05
C PRO A 47 -13.58 1.77 -17.48
N ASP A 48 -13.62 2.12 -16.21
CA ASP A 48 -14.81 2.56 -15.49
C ASP A 48 -15.99 1.59 -15.50
N THR A 49 -15.72 0.29 -15.67
CA THR A 49 -16.74 -0.76 -15.52
C THR A 49 -16.88 -1.27 -14.08
N GLY A 50 -15.91 -1.00 -13.22
CA GLY A 50 -15.95 -1.36 -11.80
C GLY A 50 -14.60 -1.18 -11.11
N TYR A 51 -14.60 -1.33 -9.78
CA TYR A 51 -13.38 -1.37 -8.97
C TYR A 51 -12.62 -2.68 -9.21
N ARG A 52 -11.30 -2.57 -9.47
CA ARG A 52 -10.36 -3.69 -9.53
C ARG A 52 -9.02 -3.25 -8.97
N TYR A 53 -8.61 -3.82 -7.84
CA TYR A 53 -7.29 -3.56 -7.28
C TYR A 53 -6.20 -3.83 -8.32
N CYS A 54 -5.28 -2.87 -8.51
CA CYS A 54 -4.30 -2.92 -9.57
C CYS A 54 -3.05 -2.12 -9.17
N ASN A 55 -1.94 -2.80 -8.90
CA ASN A 55 -0.66 -2.14 -8.62
C ASN A 55 -0.14 -1.38 -9.86
N THR A 56 -0.46 -1.85 -11.08
CA THR A 56 -0.16 -1.18 -12.35
C THR A 56 -0.63 0.26 -12.40
N ASP A 57 -1.78 0.56 -11.79
CA ASP A 57 -2.30 1.92 -11.71
C ASP A 57 -1.34 2.84 -10.94
N PHE A 58 -0.76 2.36 -9.84
CA PHE A 58 0.11 3.16 -8.98
C PHE A 58 1.53 3.29 -9.52
N ALA A 59 2.07 2.28 -10.22
CA ALA A 59 3.33 2.43 -10.95
C ALA A 59 3.19 3.45 -12.10
N LEU A 60 2.10 3.41 -12.85
CA LEU A 60 1.85 4.40 -13.91
C LEU A 60 1.75 5.82 -13.33
N LEU A 61 1.09 5.99 -12.19
CA LEU A 61 1.05 7.28 -11.49
C LEU A 61 2.45 7.74 -11.05
N GLY A 62 3.31 6.82 -10.61
CA GLY A 62 4.72 7.10 -10.33
C GLY A 62 5.46 7.67 -11.55
N LEU A 63 5.37 7.00 -12.69
CA LEU A 63 5.97 7.49 -13.94
C LEU A 63 5.38 8.84 -14.39
N MET A 64 4.09 9.09 -14.15
CA MET A 64 3.48 10.39 -14.44
C MET A 64 4.02 11.50 -13.55
N ILE A 65 4.24 11.23 -12.26
CA ILE A 65 4.87 12.17 -11.34
C ILE A 65 6.27 12.54 -11.86
N GLU A 66 7.09 11.56 -12.24
CA GLU A 66 8.44 11.85 -12.75
C GLU A 66 8.40 12.61 -14.07
N SER A 67 7.50 12.23 -14.99
CA SER A 67 7.32 12.90 -16.28
C SER A 67 6.90 14.37 -16.14
N VAL A 68 5.94 14.65 -15.25
CA VAL A 68 5.41 16.01 -15.07
C VAL A 68 6.38 16.90 -14.29
N THR A 69 7.12 16.35 -13.33
CA THR A 69 7.97 17.13 -12.42
C THR A 69 9.44 17.20 -12.87
N GLY A 70 9.88 16.28 -13.72
CA GLY A 70 11.29 16.11 -14.07
C GLY A 70 12.17 15.62 -12.91
N GLN A 71 11.58 15.16 -11.81
CA GLN A 71 12.28 14.66 -10.63
C GLN A 71 11.87 13.23 -10.30
N SER A 72 12.72 12.47 -9.61
CA SER A 72 12.37 11.12 -9.16
C SER A 72 11.20 11.16 -8.18
N VAL A 73 10.43 10.06 -8.12
CA VAL A 73 9.35 9.96 -7.13
C VAL A 73 9.89 10.04 -5.70
N GLU A 74 11.06 9.47 -5.42
CA GLU A 74 11.75 9.59 -4.14
C GLU A 74 11.97 11.06 -3.75
N ALA A 75 12.46 11.89 -4.68
CA ALA A 75 12.67 13.30 -4.42
C ALA A 75 11.34 14.04 -4.16
N GLN A 76 10.28 13.70 -4.91
CA GLN A 76 8.95 14.28 -4.70
C GLN A 76 8.34 13.87 -3.35
N LEU A 77 8.46 12.61 -2.95
CA LEU A 77 8.03 12.12 -1.63
C LEU A 77 8.78 12.82 -0.51
N TRP A 78 10.11 12.94 -0.63
CA TRP A 78 10.93 13.63 0.35
C TRP A 78 10.52 15.10 0.51
N GLN A 79 10.48 15.85 -0.59
CA GLN A 79 10.22 17.30 -0.59
C GLN A 79 8.80 17.64 -0.15
N ARG A 80 7.81 16.82 -0.50
CA ARG A 80 6.38 17.14 -0.30
C ARG A 80 5.77 16.48 0.92
N ILE A 81 6.35 15.39 1.41
CA ILE A 81 5.75 14.57 2.48
C ILE A 81 6.74 14.32 3.60
N PHE A 82 7.88 13.66 3.33
CA PHE A 82 8.73 13.16 4.41
C PHE A 82 9.37 14.31 5.20
N GLN A 83 10.00 15.26 4.49
CA GLN A 83 10.65 16.40 5.13
C GLN A 83 9.63 17.37 5.80
N PRO A 84 8.53 17.79 5.15
CA PRO A 84 7.59 18.73 5.78
C PRO A 84 6.85 18.16 7.01
N LEU A 85 6.72 16.83 7.10
CA LEU A 85 6.05 16.17 8.21
C LEU A 85 7.02 15.59 9.25
N HIS A 86 8.34 15.76 9.05
CA HIS A 86 9.38 15.20 9.92
C HIS A 86 9.26 13.67 10.07
N LEU A 87 9.13 12.96 8.94
CA LEU A 87 9.09 11.50 8.88
C LEU A 87 10.52 10.94 8.78
N ASP A 88 11.29 11.12 9.85
CA ASP A 88 12.74 10.88 9.86
C ASP A 88 13.12 9.39 9.73
N ASP A 89 12.20 8.48 10.07
CA ASP A 89 12.38 7.03 9.95
C ASP A 89 11.63 6.44 8.74
N THR A 90 11.35 7.28 7.73
CA THR A 90 10.64 6.90 6.51
C THR A 90 11.54 7.01 5.28
N SER A 91 11.51 5.99 4.43
CA SER A 91 12.32 5.92 3.21
C SER A 91 11.57 5.28 2.05
N PHE A 92 12.06 5.53 0.83
CA PHE A 92 11.58 4.91 -0.41
C PHE A 92 12.71 4.11 -1.06
N PRO A 93 13.05 2.92 -0.51
CA PRO A 93 14.13 2.12 -1.06
C PRO A 93 13.77 1.60 -2.45
N THR A 94 14.70 1.73 -3.40
CA THR A 94 14.52 1.27 -4.78
C THR A 94 15.39 0.06 -5.12
N VAL A 95 16.62 0.02 -4.60
CA VAL A 95 17.62 -1.00 -4.93
C VAL A 95 18.18 -1.74 -3.72
N GLU A 96 18.05 -1.18 -2.52
CA GLU A 96 18.57 -1.77 -1.30
C GLU A 96 17.55 -2.73 -0.71
N PRO A 97 17.83 -4.06 -0.67
CA PRO A 97 16.91 -5.02 -0.10
C PRO A 97 16.98 -5.11 1.44
N GLN A 98 18.00 -4.48 2.06
CA GLN A 98 18.14 -4.45 3.51
C GLN A 98 17.32 -3.32 4.14
N LEU A 99 16.62 -3.64 5.23
CA LEU A 99 16.02 -2.61 6.08
C LEU A 99 17.11 -1.91 6.90
N ARG A 100 17.08 -0.58 6.91
CA ARG A 100 18.00 0.26 7.68
C ARG A 100 17.50 0.45 9.11
N GLY A 101 18.44 0.63 10.05
CA GLY A 101 18.12 0.91 11.46
C GLY A 101 17.46 -0.27 12.19
N PRO A 102 16.96 -0.08 13.42
CA PRO A 102 16.26 -1.11 14.18
C PRO A 102 14.95 -1.53 13.49
N HIS A 103 14.80 -2.82 13.22
CA HIS A 103 13.60 -3.38 12.60
C HIS A 103 13.33 -4.80 13.11
N ALA A 104 12.08 -5.25 13.00
CA ALA A 104 11.71 -6.64 13.26
C ALA A 104 12.04 -7.52 12.04
N SER A 105 12.46 -8.76 12.28
CA SER A 105 12.55 -9.75 11.21
C SER A 105 11.16 -10.08 10.67
N GLY A 106 10.98 -10.00 9.36
CA GLY A 106 9.75 -10.36 8.67
C GLY A 106 9.68 -11.85 8.42
N HIS A 107 8.49 -12.45 8.52
CA HIS A 107 8.31 -13.88 8.32
C HIS A 107 7.16 -14.20 7.37
N LEU A 108 7.33 -15.20 6.52
CA LEU A 108 6.32 -15.61 5.56
C LEU A 108 5.97 -17.09 5.74
N ARG A 109 4.68 -17.38 5.72
CA ARG A 109 4.15 -18.72 5.45
C ARG A 109 3.68 -18.77 4.00
N ASP A 110 4.44 -19.44 3.15
CA ASP A 110 4.21 -19.52 1.70
C ASP A 110 3.22 -20.63 1.29
N ARG A 111 2.95 -21.59 2.20
CA ARG A 111 2.11 -22.77 1.98
C ARG A 111 1.24 -23.09 3.19
N PRO A 112 0.04 -23.63 3.01
CA PRO A 112 -0.83 -24.02 4.12
C PRO A 112 -0.15 -25.00 5.07
N GLY A 113 -0.20 -24.71 6.37
CA GLY A 113 0.38 -25.56 7.41
C GLY A 113 1.91 -25.57 7.49
N ALA A 114 2.61 -24.84 6.60
CA ALA A 114 4.06 -24.67 6.70
C ALA A 114 4.43 -23.81 7.92
N ARG A 115 5.71 -23.86 8.30
CA ARG A 115 6.27 -22.93 9.28
C ARG A 115 6.42 -21.54 8.64
N TYR A 116 6.50 -20.53 9.50
CA TYR A 116 6.93 -19.21 9.08
C TYR A 116 8.45 -19.22 8.90
N ASP A 117 8.91 -18.94 7.68
CA ASP A 117 10.32 -18.77 7.36
C ASP A 117 10.66 -17.27 7.29
N GLU A 118 11.87 -16.90 7.71
CA GLU A 118 12.31 -15.50 7.68
C GLU A 118 12.41 -14.99 6.23
N CYS A 119 11.85 -13.80 5.97
CA CYS A 119 11.77 -13.16 4.66
C CYS A 119 11.99 -11.63 4.81
N THR A 120 12.91 -11.23 5.68
CA THR A 120 13.17 -9.80 5.97
C THR A 120 13.83 -9.07 4.78
N THR A 121 14.75 -9.75 4.09
CA THR A 121 15.54 -9.16 3.00
C THR A 121 14.92 -9.50 1.66
N LEU A 122 14.29 -8.52 1.02
CA LEU A 122 13.66 -8.64 -0.30
C LEU A 122 13.81 -7.33 -1.07
N SER A 123 13.81 -7.39 -2.39
CA SER A 123 13.84 -6.18 -3.22
C SER A 123 12.50 -5.44 -3.13
N PRO A 124 12.48 -4.17 -2.68
CA PRO A 124 11.26 -3.36 -2.65
C PRO A 124 10.85 -2.83 -4.03
N SER A 125 11.72 -3.02 -5.05
CA SER A 125 11.53 -2.50 -6.41
C SER A 125 10.27 -3.02 -7.10
N GLU A 126 9.78 -4.20 -6.72
CA GLU A 126 8.53 -4.76 -7.25
C GLU A 126 7.33 -3.89 -6.86
N GLY A 127 7.26 -3.49 -5.59
CA GLY A 127 6.20 -2.63 -5.10
C GLY A 127 6.31 -1.20 -5.64
N TRP A 128 7.54 -0.67 -5.76
CA TRP A 128 7.83 0.72 -6.14
C TRP A 128 6.77 1.72 -5.60
N THR A 129 6.14 2.56 -6.42
CA THR A 129 5.11 3.51 -5.97
C THR A 129 3.79 2.87 -5.55
N ALA A 130 3.60 1.57 -5.75
CA ALA A 130 2.46 0.81 -5.24
C ALA A 130 2.68 0.24 -3.82
N GLY A 131 3.93 0.17 -3.33
CA GLY A 131 4.16 -0.46 -2.01
C GLY A 131 5.59 -0.46 -1.42
N ALA A 132 6.55 0.29 -1.96
CA ALA A 132 7.95 0.21 -1.52
C ALA A 132 8.32 1.01 -0.25
N ILE A 133 7.44 1.90 0.23
CA ILE A 133 7.76 2.74 1.39
C ILE A 133 8.02 1.89 2.63
N VAL A 134 9.15 2.16 3.29
CA VAL A 134 9.48 1.64 4.63
C VAL A 134 9.31 2.77 5.62
N ALA A 135 8.56 2.53 6.69
CA ALA A 135 8.27 3.54 7.72
C ALA A 135 8.04 2.89 9.09
N THR A 136 8.16 3.68 10.15
CA THR A 136 7.75 3.28 11.50
C THR A 136 6.25 3.52 11.71
N PRO A 137 5.59 2.81 12.65
CA PRO A 137 4.20 3.09 13.00
C PRO A 137 3.95 4.54 13.42
N THR A 138 4.94 5.16 14.09
CA THR A 138 4.88 6.56 14.51
C THR A 138 4.87 7.51 13.32
N ASP A 139 5.73 7.31 12.32
CA ASP A 139 5.75 8.14 11.13
C ASP A 139 4.52 7.95 10.25
N VAL A 140 4.00 6.72 10.15
CA VAL A 140 2.73 6.48 9.47
C VAL A 140 1.56 7.21 10.16
N ALA A 141 1.55 7.25 11.50
CA ALA A 141 0.55 8.01 12.24
C ALA A 141 0.69 9.53 12.01
N ARG A 142 1.93 10.05 12.00
CA ARG A 142 2.21 11.46 11.66
C ARG A 142 1.79 11.80 10.23
N PHE A 143 2.01 10.88 9.28
CA PHE A 143 1.54 11.04 7.90
C PHE A 143 0.02 11.15 7.84
N LEU A 144 -0.70 10.25 8.53
CA LEU A 144 -2.17 10.32 8.58
C LEU A 144 -2.64 11.63 9.23
N ASP A 145 -2.06 12.04 10.36
CA ASP A 145 -2.40 13.32 10.98
C ASP A 145 -2.15 14.49 10.03
N GLY A 146 -0.96 14.54 9.39
CA GLY A 146 -0.62 15.58 8.42
C GLY A 146 -1.52 15.60 7.18
N LEU A 147 -1.91 14.44 6.66
CA LEU A 147 -2.83 14.33 5.53
C LEU A 147 -4.21 14.92 5.88
N PHE A 148 -4.79 14.49 6.99
CA PHE A 148 -6.14 14.90 7.39
C PHE A 148 -6.19 16.33 7.98
N ASP A 149 -5.05 16.86 8.43
CA ASP A 149 -4.91 18.26 8.85
C ASP A 149 -4.59 19.21 7.67
N GLY A 150 -4.56 18.71 6.43
CA GLY A 150 -4.37 19.52 5.21
C GLY A 150 -2.92 19.95 4.95
N LYS A 151 -1.94 19.26 5.52
CA LYS A 151 -0.50 19.55 5.33
C LYS A 151 0.10 18.88 4.08
N VAL A 152 -0.55 17.85 3.55
CA VAL A 152 -0.09 17.08 2.38
C VAL A 152 -0.80 17.50 1.10
N VAL A 153 -2.12 17.71 1.20
CA VAL A 153 -2.98 18.20 0.12
C VAL A 153 -3.87 19.30 0.69
N ASP A 154 -4.29 20.23 -0.16
CA ASP A 154 -5.26 21.25 0.22
C ASP A 154 -6.64 20.64 0.56
N PRO A 155 -7.56 21.40 1.18
CA PRO A 155 -8.87 20.88 1.58
C PRO A 155 -9.71 20.30 0.43
N ASP A 156 -9.58 20.83 -0.79
CA ASP A 156 -10.29 20.31 -1.95
C ASP A 156 -9.70 18.98 -2.43
N GLY A 157 -8.37 18.86 -2.43
CA GLY A 157 -7.66 17.61 -2.66
C GLY A 157 -8.05 16.53 -1.65
N LEU A 158 -8.08 16.87 -0.35
CA LEU A 158 -8.49 15.94 0.69
C LEU A 158 -9.95 15.50 0.52
N ARG A 159 -10.85 16.44 0.20
CA ARG A 159 -12.26 16.14 -0.09
C ARG A 159 -12.39 15.18 -1.28
N LEU A 160 -11.59 15.35 -2.33
CA LEU A 160 -11.56 14.44 -3.47
C LEU A 160 -11.00 13.05 -3.09
N MET A 161 -9.95 12.99 -2.27
CA MET A 161 -9.41 11.72 -1.76
C MET A 161 -10.44 10.95 -0.92
N MET A 162 -11.24 11.66 -0.12
CA MET A 162 -12.26 11.08 0.76
C MET A 162 -13.59 10.76 0.07
N ASP A 163 -13.77 11.13 -1.21
CA ASP A 163 -14.95 10.79 -2.03
C ASP A 163 -14.96 9.29 -2.40
N CYS A 164 -15.20 8.45 -1.40
CA CYS A 164 -15.05 7.00 -1.47
C CYS A 164 -16.28 6.32 -2.09
N ARG A 165 -16.54 6.58 -3.38
CA ARG A 165 -17.71 6.08 -4.12
C ARG A 165 -17.57 4.64 -4.62
N GLU A 166 -16.35 4.11 -4.63
CA GLU A 166 -16.09 2.80 -5.21
C GLU A 166 -16.26 1.70 -4.18
N THR A 167 -17.36 0.94 -4.25
CA THR A 167 -17.59 -0.19 -3.35
C THR A 167 -16.54 -1.28 -3.56
N ILE A 168 -15.82 -1.64 -2.50
CA ILE A 168 -14.92 -2.81 -2.48
C ILE A 168 -15.71 -4.02 -1.97
N ASN A 169 -16.39 -3.88 -0.83
CA ASN A 169 -17.26 -4.87 -0.22
C ASN A 169 -18.32 -4.17 0.66
N ALA A 170 -19.08 -4.93 1.46
CA ALA A 170 -20.18 -4.41 2.27
C ALA A 170 -19.79 -3.24 3.19
N ASP A 171 -18.58 -3.29 3.75
CA ASP A 171 -18.13 -2.37 4.80
C ASP A 171 -16.96 -1.50 4.37
N THR A 172 -16.53 -1.58 3.10
CA THR A 172 -15.39 -0.80 2.60
C THR A 172 -15.63 -0.21 1.22
N SER A 173 -15.18 1.03 1.06
CA SER A 173 -15.19 1.74 -0.22
C SER A 173 -13.90 2.51 -0.44
N ARG A 174 -13.56 2.82 -1.70
CA ARG A 174 -12.31 3.48 -2.09
C ARG A 174 -12.55 4.85 -2.71
N GLY A 175 -11.69 5.79 -2.34
CA GLY A 175 -11.52 7.10 -2.96
C GLY A 175 -10.23 7.17 -3.79
N LEU A 176 -9.46 8.26 -3.67
CA LEU A 176 -8.18 8.41 -4.40
C LEU A 176 -7.02 7.94 -3.50
N GLY A 177 -6.56 6.70 -3.68
CA GLY A 177 -5.49 6.13 -2.86
C GLY A 177 -5.84 5.96 -1.37
N LEU A 178 -7.11 6.12 -1.00
CA LEU A 178 -7.62 6.06 0.36
C LEU A 178 -8.82 5.12 0.41
N VAL A 179 -8.92 4.33 1.48
CA VAL A 179 -10.04 3.40 1.72
C VAL A 179 -10.83 3.90 2.93
N ARG A 180 -12.15 3.94 2.79
CA ARG A 180 -13.11 4.13 3.88
C ARG A 180 -13.48 2.76 4.45
N TYR A 181 -13.43 2.64 5.77
CA TYR A 181 -13.87 1.49 6.54
C TYR A 181 -15.08 1.88 7.38
N ASP A 182 -16.18 1.14 7.23
CA ASP A 182 -17.39 1.25 8.05
C ASP A 182 -17.41 0.14 9.09
N PHE A 183 -17.53 0.51 10.37
CA PHE A 183 -17.57 -0.45 11.47
C PHE A 183 -18.96 -0.51 12.13
N GLY A 184 -19.97 0.09 11.50
CA GLY A 184 -21.32 0.20 12.02
C GLY A 184 -21.44 1.16 13.20
N GLY A 185 -22.68 1.56 13.50
CA GLY A 185 -22.98 2.48 14.60
C GLY A 185 -22.38 3.88 14.43
N GLY A 186 -22.16 4.30 13.18
CA GLY A 186 -21.53 5.60 12.86
C GLY A 186 -20.01 5.65 13.00
N ARG A 187 -19.36 4.52 13.34
CA ARG A 187 -17.90 4.44 13.47
C ARG A 187 -17.28 4.24 12.09
N VAL A 188 -16.54 5.25 11.64
CA VAL A 188 -15.91 5.27 10.33
C VAL A 188 -14.44 5.63 10.48
N ALA A 189 -13.58 5.01 9.68
CA ALA A 189 -12.19 5.38 9.55
C ALA A 189 -11.74 5.43 8.09
N TYR A 190 -10.66 6.14 7.82
CA TYR A 190 -10.07 6.28 6.49
C TYR A 190 -8.59 5.92 6.55
N GLY A 191 -8.08 5.21 5.55
CA GLY A 191 -6.67 4.84 5.53
C GLY A 191 -6.37 3.80 4.48
N HIS A 192 -5.48 2.86 4.80
CA HIS A 192 -5.09 1.78 3.88
C HIS A 192 -4.57 0.55 4.63
N GLN A 193 -4.65 -0.61 3.98
CA GLN A 193 -3.96 -1.83 4.42
C GLN A 193 -2.71 -2.05 3.55
N GLY A 194 -1.68 -2.67 4.12
CA GLY A 194 -0.46 -3.05 3.40
C GLY A 194 -0.20 -4.54 3.55
N ALA A 195 0.28 -5.16 2.47
CA ALA A 195 0.75 -6.54 2.47
C ALA A 195 1.99 -6.62 1.59
N THR A 196 3.09 -7.10 2.15
CA THR A 196 4.30 -7.49 1.42
C THR A 196 4.86 -8.75 2.06
N PRO A 197 5.57 -9.65 1.37
CA PRO A 197 6.17 -10.80 2.02
C PRO A 197 6.92 -10.42 3.31
N GLY A 198 6.60 -11.11 4.40
CA GLY A 198 7.17 -10.82 5.71
C GLY A 198 6.41 -9.79 6.57
N PHE A 199 5.56 -8.93 5.99
CA PHE A 199 4.94 -7.82 6.71
C PHE A 199 3.49 -7.52 6.31
N SER A 200 2.66 -7.17 7.30
CA SER A 200 1.28 -6.75 7.11
C SER A 200 0.98 -5.53 7.97
N THR A 201 0.28 -4.55 7.40
CA THR A 201 0.03 -3.25 8.06
C THR A 201 -1.42 -2.84 7.91
N VAL A 202 -1.97 -2.19 8.94
CA VAL A 202 -3.21 -1.43 8.87
C VAL A 202 -2.93 -0.04 9.43
N ALA A 203 -3.24 0.99 8.65
CA ALA A 203 -3.10 2.38 9.07
C ALA A 203 -4.40 3.10 8.77
N ILE A 204 -5.06 3.62 9.81
CA ILE A 204 -6.37 4.29 9.70
C ILE A 204 -6.43 5.53 10.57
N ARG A 205 -7.21 6.52 10.14
CA ARG A 205 -7.63 7.68 10.90
C ARG A 205 -9.13 7.66 11.09
N THR A 206 -9.59 7.64 12.34
CA THR A 206 -11.01 7.68 12.68
C THR A 206 -11.60 9.06 12.37
N THR A 207 -12.90 9.15 12.13
CA THR A 207 -13.60 10.44 12.00
C THR A 207 -13.59 11.28 13.26
N THR A 208 -13.26 10.68 14.42
CA THR A 208 -13.02 11.38 15.69
C THR A 208 -11.62 11.98 15.81
N GLY A 209 -10.76 11.79 14.81
CA GLY A 209 -9.43 12.36 14.78
C GLY A 209 -8.38 11.56 15.54
N ARG A 210 -8.50 10.22 15.61
CA ARG A 210 -7.46 9.33 16.13
C ARG A 210 -6.79 8.55 15.00
N SER A 211 -5.46 8.54 14.99
CA SER A 211 -4.66 7.72 14.08
C SER A 211 -4.27 6.42 14.77
N ILE A 212 -4.49 5.30 14.10
CA ILE A 212 -4.19 3.96 14.58
C ILE A 212 -3.36 3.26 13.51
N VAL A 213 -2.17 2.80 13.92
CA VAL A 213 -1.26 2.05 13.06
C VAL A 213 -0.92 0.75 13.76
N LEU A 214 -1.13 -0.35 13.04
CA LEU A 214 -0.83 -1.70 13.48
C LEU A 214 0.04 -2.33 12.41
N TYR A 215 1.14 -2.97 12.82
CA TYR A 215 1.98 -3.76 11.94
C TYR A 215 2.22 -5.14 12.53
N GLN A 216 2.41 -6.11 11.65
CA GLN A 216 2.74 -7.48 11.96
C GLN A 216 3.95 -7.87 11.11
N ASN A 217 4.98 -8.44 11.74
CA ASN A 217 6.18 -8.96 11.07
C ASN A 217 6.01 -10.42 10.61
N GLY A 218 4.81 -10.72 10.12
CA GLY A 218 4.38 -12.03 9.66
C GLY A 218 3.27 -11.90 8.64
N LEU A 219 3.38 -12.63 7.53
CA LEU A 219 2.33 -12.76 6.52
C LEU A 219 2.07 -14.24 6.22
N ASP A 220 0.79 -14.63 6.19
CA ASP A 220 0.38 -15.90 5.59
C ASP A 220 -0.19 -15.64 4.20
N ALA A 221 0.47 -16.19 3.17
CA ALA A 221 0.02 -16.03 1.79
C ALA A 221 -1.36 -16.69 1.52
N HIS A 222 -1.76 -17.67 2.33
CA HIS A 222 -3.00 -18.46 2.14
C HIS A 222 -4.14 -18.06 3.07
N ASP A 223 -3.87 -17.25 4.11
CA ASP A 223 -4.86 -16.87 5.12
C ASP A 223 -4.68 -15.43 5.63
N GLN A 224 -4.69 -14.46 4.72
CA GLN A 224 -4.42 -13.04 5.03
C GLN A 224 -5.53 -12.36 5.85
N LEU A 225 -6.76 -12.88 5.83
CA LEU A 225 -7.96 -12.21 6.37
C LEU A 225 -8.18 -12.44 7.89
N PRO A 226 -8.05 -13.66 8.45
CA PRO A 226 -8.26 -13.90 9.88
C PRO A 226 -7.22 -13.22 10.76
N ALA A 227 -6.03 -12.96 10.24
CA ALA A 227 -5.00 -12.20 10.94
C ALA A 227 -5.30 -10.69 10.98
N ARG A 228 -6.23 -10.14 10.21
CA ARG A 228 -6.53 -8.69 10.18
C ARG A 228 -7.84 -8.32 10.85
N ALA A 229 -8.86 -9.17 10.75
CA ALA A 229 -10.21 -8.87 11.25
C ALA A 229 -10.25 -8.60 12.77
N PRO A 230 -9.63 -9.43 13.65
CA PRO A 230 -9.60 -9.15 15.08
C PRO A 230 -8.88 -7.84 15.43
N PHE A 231 -7.83 -7.49 14.68
CA PHE A 231 -7.07 -6.26 14.87
C PHE A 231 -7.88 -5.02 14.50
N MET A 232 -8.59 -5.07 13.38
CA MET A 232 -9.51 -4.01 12.98
C MET A 232 -10.65 -3.83 13.97
N THR A 233 -11.19 -4.93 14.51
CA THR A 233 -12.21 -4.87 15.58
C THR A 233 -11.64 -4.25 16.85
N ALA A 234 -10.42 -4.63 17.27
CA ALA A 234 -9.77 -4.11 18.48
C ALA A 234 -9.44 -2.61 18.36
N ALA A 235 -8.91 -2.17 17.22
CA ALA A 235 -8.63 -0.77 16.93
C ALA A 235 -9.85 0.15 17.14
N MET A 236 -11.05 -0.34 16.84
CA MET A 236 -12.29 0.43 16.90
C MET A 236 -13.04 0.33 18.24
N ALA A 237 -12.51 -0.45 19.18
CA ALA A 237 -12.99 -0.51 20.56
C ALA A 237 -12.30 0.53 21.47
N MET A 238 -11.27 1.23 20.99
CA MET A 238 -10.47 2.22 21.74
C MET A 238 -10.96 3.65 21.51
#